data_AF-A0A9D6DK82-F1
#
_entry.id   AF-A0A9D6DK82-F1
#
_cell.length_a   1.000
_cell.length_b   1.000
_cell.length_c   1.000
_cell.angle_alpha   90.00
_cell.angle_beta   90.00
_cell.angle_gamma   90.00
#
_symmetry.space_group_name_H-M   'P 1'
#
loop_
_entity.id
_entity.type
_entity.pdbx_description
1 polymer ?
#
loop_
_entity_poly.entity_id
_entity_poly.type
_entity_poly.pdbx_seq_one_letter_code
_entity_poly.pdbx_strand_id
1 'polypeptide(L)'
;MTTKTRSPLHTPLCDLLGIRYPICQAGMGWVARSSLAAAVSTAGGLGVIAAVHGTPAELRDEIRRVRDATDRPFGVDVLFATIRAAGDEVERFTDQVKGWTDVALEERVPVLIAGLGNPGPVTAEAHRLGITVMAL
;
A
#
# COMPACT_ATOMS: atom_id res chain seq x y z
N MET A 1 34.32 -1.58 7.96
CA MET A 1 32.86 -1.52 8.17
C MET A 1 32.47 -0.06 8.26
N THR A 2 31.99 0.53 7.16
CA THR A 2 31.50 1.92 7.14
C THR A 2 30.15 1.96 7.84
N THR A 3 30.08 2.64 8.98
CA THR A 3 28.81 2.97 9.63
C THR A 3 28.00 3.77 8.63
N LYS A 4 26.91 3.17 8.11
CA LYS A 4 26.01 3.86 7.19
C LYS A 4 25.33 4.95 8.01
N THR A 5 25.83 6.19 7.89
CA THR A 5 25.30 7.34 8.61
C THR A 5 23.81 7.45 8.30
N ARG A 6 22.96 7.41 9.34
CA ARG A 6 21.50 7.55 9.15
C ARG A 6 21.21 8.88 8.44
N SER A 7 20.23 8.87 7.54
CA SER A 7 19.79 10.08 6.84
C SER A 7 19.46 11.19 7.86
N PRO A 8 19.76 12.47 7.58
CA PRO A 8 19.33 13.58 8.45
C PRO A 8 17.80 13.67 8.56
N LEU A 9 17.06 13.06 7.61
CA LEU A 9 15.59 12.96 7.64
C LEU A 9 15.08 11.71 8.36
N HIS A 10 15.94 10.89 8.96
CA HIS A 10 15.52 9.61 9.53
C HIS A 10 14.55 9.80 10.70
N THR A 11 13.40 9.09 10.69
CA THR A 11 12.40 9.09 11.76
C THR A 11 12.03 7.65 12.16
N PRO A 12 11.31 7.42 13.28
CA PRO A 12 10.84 6.08 13.65
C PRO A 12 10.00 5.37 12.58
N LEU A 13 9.35 6.14 11.68
CA LEU A 13 8.63 5.59 10.54
C LEU A 13 9.57 4.82 9.58
N CYS A 14 10.81 5.29 9.44
CA CYS A 14 11.83 4.62 8.63
C CYS A 14 12.15 3.22 9.17
N ASP A 15 12.33 3.11 10.50
CA ASP A 15 12.58 1.82 11.16
C ASP A 15 11.35 0.91 11.08
N LEU A 16 10.15 1.44 11.31
CA LEU A 16 8.89 0.69 11.26
C LEU A 16 8.63 0.08 9.87
N LEU A 17 8.84 0.85 8.81
CA LEU A 17 8.52 0.44 7.44
C LEU A 17 9.72 -0.16 6.69
N GLY A 18 10.93 -0.12 7.25
CA GLY A 18 12.15 -0.56 6.57
C GLY A 18 12.57 0.33 5.40
N ILE A 19 12.26 1.63 5.44
CA ILE A 19 12.59 2.62 4.40
C ILE A 19 13.73 3.54 4.82
N ARG A 20 14.37 4.23 3.86
CA ARG A 20 15.52 5.13 4.11
C ARG A 20 15.09 6.56 4.44
N TYR A 21 14.04 7.02 3.77
CA TYR A 21 13.50 8.37 3.91
C TYR A 21 12.04 8.28 4.33
N PRO A 22 11.55 9.13 5.25
CA PRO A 22 10.16 9.13 5.68
C PRO A 22 9.27 9.83 4.65
N ILE A 23 9.39 9.41 3.39
CA ILE A 23 8.69 9.96 2.23
C ILE A 23 7.82 8.84 1.69
N CYS A 24 6.51 9.02 1.76
CA CYS A 24 5.52 8.10 1.24
C CYS A 24 4.84 8.73 0.02
N GLN A 25 4.83 8.02 -1.10
CA GLN A 25 4.04 8.43 -2.27
C GLN A 25 2.58 8.00 -2.07
N ALA A 26 1.63 8.91 -2.23
CA ALA A 26 0.21 8.65 -1.99
C ALA A 26 -0.41 7.71 -3.02
N GLY A 27 -1.35 6.85 -2.64
CA GLY A 27 -2.12 5.98 -3.55
C GLY A 27 -3.03 6.79 -4.49
N MET A 28 -2.49 7.22 -5.63
CA MET A 28 -3.21 8.02 -6.62
C MET A 28 -3.86 7.11 -7.67
N GLY A 29 -5.19 7.03 -7.70
CA GLY A 29 -5.92 6.29 -8.73
C GLY A 29 -5.44 6.64 -10.15
N TRP A 30 -5.36 5.63 -11.03
CA TRP A 30 -4.83 5.70 -12.40
C TRP A 30 -3.34 6.03 -12.57
N VAL A 31 -2.71 6.71 -11.61
CA VAL A 31 -1.31 7.17 -11.70
C VAL A 31 -0.35 6.22 -10.98
N ALA A 32 -0.69 5.81 -9.77
CA ALA A 32 0.15 5.03 -8.88
C ALA A 32 0.10 3.53 -9.23
N ARG A 33 0.79 3.16 -10.31
CA ARG A 33 1.01 1.78 -10.77
C ARG A 33 2.39 1.26 -10.37
N SER A 34 2.71 0.02 -10.71
CA SER A 34 3.95 -0.67 -10.35
C SER A 34 5.22 0.11 -10.68
N SER A 35 5.30 0.75 -11.85
CA SER A 35 6.49 1.50 -12.25
C SER A 35 6.82 2.67 -11.30
N LEU A 36 5.80 3.45 -10.91
CA LEU A 36 5.98 4.56 -9.97
C LEU A 36 6.30 4.04 -8.57
N ALA A 37 5.54 3.06 -8.08
CA ALA A 37 5.75 2.47 -6.76
C ALA A 37 7.18 1.87 -6.64
N ALA A 38 7.61 1.09 -7.62
CA ALA A 38 8.94 0.49 -7.64
C ALA A 38 10.06 1.54 -7.67
N ALA A 39 9.89 2.62 -8.45
CA ALA A 39 10.87 3.70 -8.51
C ALA A 39 11.03 4.41 -7.16
N VAL A 40 9.92 4.74 -6.49
CA VAL A 40 9.94 5.39 -5.16
C VAL A 40 10.56 4.48 -4.10
N SER A 41 10.17 3.20 -4.06
CA SER A 41 10.73 2.22 -3.12
C SER A 41 12.22 2.00 -3.34
N THR A 42 12.66 1.94 -4.60
CA THR A 42 14.09 1.82 -4.96
C THR A 42 14.88 3.05 -4.52
N ALA A 43 14.32 4.25 -4.68
CA ALA A 43 14.92 5.51 -4.20
C ALA A 43 14.99 5.60 -2.67
N GLY A 44 14.22 4.76 -1.95
CA GLY A 44 14.29 4.60 -0.51
C GLY A 44 13.14 5.24 0.27
N GLY A 45 12.09 5.68 -0.40
CA GLY A 45 10.80 6.00 0.23
C GLY A 45 9.87 4.79 0.28
N LEU A 46 8.60 5.02 0.60
CA LEU A 46 7.53 4.04 0.44
C LEU A 46 6.77 4.34 -0.87
N GLY A 47 6.98 3.52 -1.90
CA GLY A 47 6.13 3.53 -3.08
C GLY A 47 4.81 2.81 -2.82
N VAL A 48 3.73 3.25 -3.45
CA VAL A 48 2.37 2.73 -3.19
C VAL A 48 1.64 2.48 -4.49
N ILE A 49 1.06 1.28 -4.64
CA ILE A 49 0.12 0.95 -5.72
C ILE A 49 -1.29 1.35 -5.28
N ALA A 50 -2.05 2.03 -6.15
CA ALA A 50 -3.45 2.35 -5.91
C ALA A 50 -4.38 1.23 -6.43
N ALA A 51 -5.05 0.53 -5.50
CA ALA A 51 -6.08 -0.48 -5.75
C ALA A 51 -7.48 0.17 -5.73
N VAL A 52 -7.74 1.01 -6.72
CA VAL A 52 -8.99 1.77 -6.86
C VAL A 52 -9.76 1.42 -8.13
N HIS A 53 -9.05 0.88 -9.11
CA HIS A 53 -9.57 0.52 -10.43
C HIS A 53 -9.00 -0.80 -10.89
N GLY A 54 -9.66 -1.43 -11.87
CA GLY A 54 -9.28 -2.73 -12.40
C GLY A 54 -9.81 -3.90 -11.57
N THR A 55 -9.30 -5.09 -11.87
CA THR A 55 -9.67 -6.34 -11.22
C THR A 55 -8.67 -6.73 -10.14
N PRO A 56 -9.04 -7.61 -9.19
CA PRO A 56 -8.08 -8.21 -8.25
C PRO A 56 -6.90 -8.92 -8.93
N ALA A 57 -7.13 -9.56 -10.08
CA ALA A 57 -6.06 -10.20 -10.86
C ALA A 57 -5.04 -9.17 -11.38
N GLU A 58 -5.51 -8.04 -11.90
CA GLU A 58 -4.63 -6.96 -12.35
C GLU A 58 -3.82 -6.34 -11.20
N LEU A 59 -4.42 -6.18 -10.01
CA LEU A 59 -3.67 -5.75 -8.82
C LEU A 59 -2.55 -6.72 -8.47
N ARG A 60 -2.82 -8.03 -8.54
CA ARG A 60 -1.82 -9.06 -8.28
C ARG A 60 -0.63 -8.96 -9.23
N ASP A 61 -0.91 -8.72 -10.51
CA ASP A 61 0.14 -8.53 -11.51
C ASP A 61 0.96 -7.26 -11.26
N GLU A 62 0.34 -6.15 -10.83
CA GLU A 62 1.07 -4.94 -10.44
C GLU A 62 1.97 -5.17 -9.22
N ILE A 63 1.48 -5.88 -8.20
CA ILE A 63 2.26 -6.27 -7.01
C ILE A 63 3.50 -7.06 -7.41
N ARG A 64 3.34 -8.05 -8.30
CA ARG A 64 4.45 -8.89 -8.78
C ARG A 64 5.46 -8.08 -9.59
N ARG A 65 5.00 -7.18 -10.46
CA ARG A 65 5.89 -6.27 -11.21
C ARG A 65 6.74 -5.37 -10.30
N VAL A 66 6.21 -4.92 -9.16
CA VAL A 66 7.02 -4.18 -8.18
C VAL A 66 8.10 -5.09 -7.58
N ARG A 67 7.73 -6.31 -7.18
CA ARG A 67 8.68 -7.30 -6.62
C ARG A 67 9.76 -7.71 -7.62
N ASP A 68 9.46 -7.75 -8.91
CA ASP A 68 10.44 -8.02 -9.98
C ASP A 68 11.41 -6.85 -10.15
N ALA A 69 10.98 -5.62 -9.89
CA ALA A 69 11.77 -4.41 -10.07
C ALA A 69 12.59 -4.00 -8.83
N THR A 70 12.18 -4.39 -7.62
CA THR A 70 12.83 -3.98 -6.37
C THR A 70 12.60 -4.94 -5.22
N ASP A 71 13.61 -5.07 -4.36
CA ASP A 71 13.55 -5.82 -3.09
C ASP A 71 13.07 -4.95 -1.91
N ARG A 72 12.81 -3.67 -2.16
CA ARG A 72 12.44 -2.67 -1.14
C ARG A 72 10.94 -2.72 -0.81
N PRO A 73 10.57 -2.39 0.44
CA PRO A 73 9.18 -2.39 0.86
C PRO A 73 8.35 -1.37 0.06
N PHE A 74 7.09 -1.71 -0.19
CA PHE A 74 6.09 -0.90 -0.87
C PHE A 74 4.73 -1.12 -0.21
N GLY A 75 3.78 -0.25 -0.52
CA GLY A 75 2.40 -0.34 -0.04
C GLY A 75 1.38 -0.63 -1.13
N VAL A 76 0.21 -1.08 -0.72
CA VAL A 76 -1.00 -1.12 -1.55
C VAL A 76 -2.10 -0.35 -0.84
N ASP A 77 -2.62 0.68 -1.50
CA ASP A 77 -3.73 1.50 -1.01
C ASP A 77 -5.04 1.01 -1.60
N VAL A 78 -5.92 0.49 -0.75
CA VAL A 78 -7.27 0.06 -1.11
C VAL A 78 -8.25 1.10 -0.56
N LEU A 79 -9.18 1.57 -1.41
CA LEU A 79 -10.26 2.44 -0.92
C LEU A 79 -11.33 1.62 -0.19
N PHE A 80 -11.38 1.72 1.14
CA PHE A 80 -12.33 0.95 1.97
C PHE A 80 -13.75 1.56 1.97
N ALA A 81 -13.91 2.75 1.41
CA ALA A 81 -15.16 3.48 1.27
C ALA A 81 -15.27 4.03 -0.14
N THR A 82 -16.44 3.83 -0.77
CA THR A 82 -16.77 4.44 -2.06
C THR A 82 -17.73 5.59 -1.83
N ILE A 83 -17.39 6.79 -2.33
CA ILE A 83 -18.31 7.93 -2.36
C ILE A 83 -19.10 7.85 -3.67
N ARG A 84 -20.40 7.58 -3.59
CA ARG A 84 -21.29 7.59 -4.76
C ARG A 84 -21.84 8.99 -4.92
N ALA A 85 -21.67 9.59 -6.11
CA ALA A 85 -22.15 10.95 -6.41
C ALA A 85 -23.69 11.11 -6.44
N ALA A 86 -24.46 10.04 -6.17
CA ALA A 86 -25.90 9.99 -6.33
C ALA A 86 -26.66 9.70 -5.01
N GLY A 87 -26.14 10.20 -3.89
CA GLY A 87 -26.77 10.12 -2.57
C GLY A 87 -25.72 10.18 -1.46
N ASP A 88 -26.09 10.63 -0.25
CA ASP A 88 -25.22 10.70 0.94
C ASP A 88 -24.77 9.31 1.46
N GLU A 89 -24.91 8.25 0.65
CA GLU A 89 -24.54 6.89 1.00
C GLU A 89 -23.08 6.58 0.62
N VAL A 90 -22.29 6.41 1.67
CA VAL A 90 -20.95 5.82 1.59
C VAL A 90 -21.11 4.30 1.61
N GLU A 91 -20.93 3.64 0.47
CA GLU A 91 -20.92 2.18 0.40
C GLU A 91 -19.57 1.68 0.95
N ARG A 92 -19.62 0.99 2.09
CA ARG A 92 -18.45 0.50 2.81
C ARG A 92 -18.19 -0.95 2.39
N PHE A 93 -16.96 -1.25 1.97
CA PHE A 93 -16.45 -2.62 1.83
C PHE A 93 -17.23 -3.50 0.84
N THR A 94 -17.32 -3.08 -0.43
CA THR A 94 -17.96 -3.86 -1.50
C THR A 94 -17.19 -5.16 -1.82
N ASP A 95 -17.80 -6.06 -2.60
CA ASP A 95 -17.12 -7.27 -3.11
C ASP A 95 -15.81 -6.95 -3.84
N GLN A 96 -15.74 -5.80 -4.50
CA GLN A 96 -14.54 -5.34 -5.19
C GLN A 96 -13.44 -4.92 -4.21
N VAL A 97 -13.79 -4.15 -3.16
CA VAL A 97 -12.88 -3.79 -2.06
C VAL A 97 -12.36 -5.04 -1.38
N LYS A 98 -13.25 -6.01 -1.10
CA LYS A 98 -12.88 -7.30 -0.56
C LYS A 98 -11.90 -8.02 -1.47
N GLY A 99 -12.17 -8.08 -2.77
CA GLY A 99 -11.29 -8.75 -3.75
C GLY A 99 -9.87 -8.16 -3.78
N TRP A 100 -9.72 -6.83 -3.78
CA TRP A 100 -8.38 -6.21 -3.71
C TRP A 100 -7.71 -6.43 -2.35
N THR A 101 -8.48 -6.39 -1.27
CA THR A 101 -7.96 -6.64 0.08
C THR A 101 -7.46 -8.08 0.22
N ASP A 102 -8.23 -9.06 -0.26
CA ASP A 102 -7.84 -10.47 -0.27
C ASP A 102 -6.52 -10.66 -1.04
N VAL A 103 -6.38 -10.04 -2.22
CA VAL A 103 -5.11 -10.08 -2.98
C VAL A 103 -3.94 -9.49 -2.18
N ALA A 104 -4.13 -8.36 -1.52
CA ALA A 104 -3.08 -7.73 -0.71
C ALA A 104 -2.66 -8.62 0.47
N LEU A 105 -3.61 -9.28 1.13
CA LEU A 105 -3.36 -10.24 2.22
C LEU A 105 -2.64 -11.50 1.70
N GLU A 106 -3.13 -12.10 0.61
CA GLU A 106 -2.56 -13.31 0.02
C GLU A 106 -1.14 -13.11 -0.51
N GLU A 107 -0.88 -11.98 -1.19
CA GLU A 107 0.46 -11.61 -1.65
C GLU A 107 1.37 -11.09 -0.53
N ARG A 108 0.85 -10.96 0.70
CA ARG A 108 1.55 -10.47 1.89
C ARG A 108 2.34 -9.19 1.59
N VAL A 109 1.62 -8.16 1.16
CA VAL A 109 2.24 -6.86 0.87
C VAL A 109 2.88 -6.30 2.15
N PRO A 110 4.03 -5.61 2.06
CA PRO A 110 4.68 -5.08 3.27
C PRO A 110 3.80 -4.10 4.06
N VAL A 111 3.04 -3.27 3.33
CA VAL A 111 2.12 -2.29 3.92
C VAL A 111 0.77 -2.33 3.21
N LEU A 112 -0.31 -2.54 3.97
CA LEU A 112 -1.68 -2.31 3.52
C LEU A 112 -2.11 -0.92 3.98
N ILE A 113 -2.44 -0.06 3.02
CA ILE A 113 -2.94 1.29 3.26
C ILE A 113 -4.45 1.28 3.06
N ALA A 114 -5.16 1.83 4.03
CA ALA A 114 -6.59 2.03 3.99
C ALA A 114 -6.89 3.48 3.64
N GLY A 115 -6.98 3.78 2.35
CA GLY A 115 -7.53 5.03 1.90
C GLY A 115 -9.04 5.03 2.13
N LEU A 116 -9.58 6.13 2.64
CA LEU A 116 -11.01 6.34 2.91
C LEU A 116 -11.71 5.16 3.62
N GLY A 117 -12.03 5.29 4.90
CA GLY A 117 -12.85 4.30 5.62
C GLY A 117 -12.12 3.61 6.75
N ASN A 118 -12.54 2.40 7.10
CA ASN A 118 -12.08 1.69 8.30
C ASN A 118 -11.50 0.30 7.94
N PRO A 119 -10.18 0.08 8.12
CA PRO A 119 -9.58 -1.24 7.90
C PRO A 119 -9.82 -2.24 9.04
N GLY A 120 -10.49 -1.84 10.11
CA GLY A 120 -10.77 -2.67 11.30
C GLY A 120 -11.19 -4.12 11.02
N PRO A 121 -12.05 -4.41 10.01
CA PRO A 121 -12.41 -5.79 9.66
C PRO A 121 -11.25 -6.70 9.24
N VAL A 122 -10.14 -6.13 8.74
CA VAL A 122 -8.99 -6.90 8.22
C VAL A 122 -7.70 -6.68 8.98
N THR A 123 -7.63 -5.67 9.86
CA THR A 123 -6.40 -5.30 10.59
C THR A 123 -5.80 -6.47 11.38
N ALA A 124 -6.64 -7.22 12.11
CA ALA A 124 -6.15 -8.34 12.91
C ALA A 124 -5.52 -9.43 12.03
N GLU A 125 -6.12 -9.72 10.88
CA GLU A 125 -5.58 -10.71 9.94
C GLU A 125 -4.29 -10.22 9.26
N ALA A 126 -4.27 -8.98 8.80
CA ALA A 126 -3.08 -8.35 8.22
C ALA A 126 -1.88 -8.46 9.19
N HIS A 127 -2.09 -8.14 10.47
CA HIS A 127 -1.04 -8.26 11.49
C HIS A 127 -0.57 -9.71 11.70
N ARG A 128 -1.47 -10.70 11.67
CA ARG A 128 -1.08 -12.13 11.75
C ARG A 128 -0.20 -12.56 10.58
N LEU A 129 -0.39 -11.94 9.41
CA LEU A 129 0.41 -12.18 8.21
C LEU A 129 1.70 -11.35 8.15
N GLY A 130 1.98 -10.53 9.17
CA GLY A 130 3.17 -9.67 9.23
C GLY A 130 3.06 -8.40 8.38
N ILE A 131 1.84 -8.03 7.98
CA ILE A 131 1.56 -6.84 7.16
C ILE A 131 1.37 -5.63 8.08
N THR A 132 2.03 -4.52 7.77
CA THR A 132 1.78 -3.25 8.48
C THR A 132 0.51 -2.60 7.93
N VAL A 133 -0.41 -2.17 8.80
CA VAL A 133 -1.61 -1.44 8.38
C VAL A 133 -1.43 0.05 8.66
N MET A 134 -1.67 0.87 7.64
CA MET A 134 -1.67 2.34 7.74
C MET A 134 -3.01 2.91 7.25
N ALA A 135 -3.43 4.02 7.82
CA ALA A 135 -4.53 4.83 7.28
C ALA A 135 -3.93 6.15 6.79
N LEU A 136 -4.24 6.52 5.54
CA LEU A 136 -3.83 7.76 4.89
C LEU A 136 -5.03 8.48 4.30
#